data_AF-F5LSR9-F1
#
_entry.id   AF-F5LSR9-F1
#
_cell.length_a   1.000
_cell.length_b   1.000
_cell.length_c   1.000
_cell.angle_alpha   90.00
_cell.angle_beta   90.00
_cell.angle_gamma   90.00
#
_symmetry.space_group_name_H-M   'P 1'
#
loop_
_entity.id
_entity.type
_entity.pdbx_description
1 polymer ?
#
loop_
_entity_poly.entity_id
_entity_poly.type
_entity_poly.pdbx_seq_one_letter_code
_entity_poly.pdbx_strand_id
1 'polypeptide(L)'
;MGIIKRKNYSELFNLLQRGIELYPDYTDLYYLFGCTLIEMKSAEYVYLIPETFQTCIELGEPDSNKYETVEGVGSFKARYNLGLYYELTHQIDKAVVEYRLSASENFKLATARLEKIILA
;
A
#
# COMPACT_ATOMS: atom_id res chain seq x y z
N MET A 1 -25.32 2.83 7.43
CA MET A 1 -23.86 2.95 7.71
C MET A 1 -22.98 3.17 6.46
N GLY A 2 -23.32 2.65 5.27
CA GLY A 2 -22.42 2.71 4.08
C GLY A 2 -22.28 4.05 3.34
N ILE A 3 -23.18 5.02 3.52
CA ILE A 3 -23.08 6.34 2.85
C ILE A 3 -22.09 7.24 3.60
N ILE A 4 -22.15 7.24 4.95
CA ILE A 4 -21.24 8.02 5.79
C ILE A 4 -19.79 7.55 5.61
N LYS A 5 -19.55 6.22 5.60
CA LYS A 5 -18.21 5.66 5.38
C LYS A 5 -17.63 6.07 4.02
N ARG A 6 -18.44 6.06 2.96
CA ARG A 6 -18.02 6.50 1.61
C ARG A 6 -17.70 8.00 1.54
N LYS A 7 -18.51 8.85 2.18
CA LYS A 7 -18.25 10.30 2.24
C LYS A 7 -16.89 10.59 2.89
N ASN A 8 -16.56 9.89 3.98
CA ASN A 8 -15.29 10.06 4.69
C ASN A 8 -14.09 9.66 3.83
N TYR A 9 -14.19 8.62 3.01
CA TYR A 9 -13.09 8.22 2.13
C TYR A 9 -12.86 9.18 0.97
N SER A 10 -13.90 9.76 0.39
CA SER A 10 -13.74 10.79 -0.64
C SER A 10 -13.06 12.05 -0.09
N GLU A 11 -13.40 12.46 1.14
CA GLU A 11 -12.73 13.59 1.80
C GLU A 11 -11.28 13.26 2.13
N LEU A 12 -11.02 12.06 2.68
CA LEU A 12 -9.67 11.58 2.96
C LEU A 12 -8.81 11.49 1.69
N PHE A 13 -9.37 11.01 0.58
CA PHE A 13 -8.71 10.95 -0.72
C PHE A 13 -8.20 12.34 -1.15
N ASN A 14 -9.07 13.35 -1.13
CA ASN A 14 -8.70 14.72 -1.50
C ASN A 14 -7.67 15.32 -0.54
N LEU A 15 -7.82 15.06 0.77
CA LEU A 15 -6.88 15.53 1.78
C LEU A 15 -5.49 14.93 1.57
N LEU A 16 -5.40 13.63 1.28
CA LEU A 16 -4.13 12.94 1.04
C LEU A 16 -3.48 13.41 -0.26
N GLN A 17 -4.24 13.61 -1.34
CA GLN A 17 -3.70 14.20 -2.56
C GLN A 17 -3.08 15.57 -2.31
N ARG A 18 -3.78 16.44 -1.57
CA ARG A 18 -3.25 17.75 -1.19
C ARG A 18 -2.03 17.64 -0.28
N GLY A 19 -2.02 16.68 0.62
CA GLY A 19 -0.85 16.38 1.46
C GLY A 19 0.36 15.99 0.63
N ILE A 20 0.19 15.10 -0.35
CA ILE A 20 1.24 14.64 -1.27
C ILE A 20 1.80 15.82 -2.07
N GLU A 21 0.96 16.73 -2.56
CA GLU A 21 1.42 17.95 -3.24
C GLU A 21 2.33 18.82 -2.36
N LEU A 22 2.04 18.91 -1.06
CA LEU A 22 2.76 19.74 -0.11
C LEU A 22 4.02 19.06 0.45
N TYR A 23 4.00 17.74 0.58
CA TYR A 23 5.05 16.93 1.18
C TYR A 23 5.34 15.69 0.30
N PRO A 24 5.88 15.88 -0.92
CA PRO A 24 6.06 14.79 -1.88
C PRO A 24 7.14 13.77 -1.47
N ASP A 25 7.95 14.09 -0.46
CA ASP A 25 8.96 13.20 0.10
C ASP A 25 8.46 12.39 1.31
N TYR A 26 7.19 12.55 1.70
CA TYR A 26 6.64 11.89 2.87
C TYR A 26 5.91 10.59 2.51
N THR A 27 6.64 9.46 2.58
CA THR A 27 6.16 8.14 2.16
C THR A 27 4.85 7.71 2.82
N ASP A 28 4.61 8.03 4.10
CA ASP A 28 3.37 7.66 4.78
C ASP A 28 2.12 8.23 4.10
N LEU A 29 2.20 9.40 3.45
CA LEU A 29 1.06 9.96 2.73
C LEU A 29 0.66 9.09 1.54
N TYR A 30 1.65 8.60 0.79
CA TYR A 30 1.42 7.65 -0.30
C TYR A 30 0.90 6.31 0.24
N TYR A 31 1.48 5.81 1.34
CA TYR A 31 1.04 4.55 1.94
C TYR A 31 -0.43 4.63 2.40
N LEU A 32 -0.81 5.70 3.10
CA LEU A 32 -2.19 5.97 3.52
C LEU A 32 -3.12 6.17 2.32
N PHE A 33 -2.64 6.79 1.25
CA PHE A 33 -3.40 6.95 0.01
C PHE A 33 -3.70 5.58 -0.63
N GLY A 34 -2.70 4.70 -0.71
CA GLY A 34 -2.86 3.32 -1.18
C GLY A 34 -3.86 2.53 -0.34
N CYS A 35 -3.79 2.61 0.99
CA CYS A 35 -4.77 1.98 1.87
C CYS A 35 -6.18 2.55 1.69
N THR A 36 -6.29 3.87 1.48
CA THR A 36 -7.57 4.54 1.22
C THR A 36 -8.20 4.05 -0.09
N LEU A 37 -7.40 3.92 -1.16
CA LEU A 37 -7.83 3.37 -2.44
C LEU A 37 -8.39 1.94 -2.30
N ILE A 38 -7.72 1.08 -1.52
CA ILE A 38 -8.17 -0.28 -1.22
C ILE A 38 -9.53 -0.26 -0.50
N GLU A 39 -9.66 0.56 0.55
CA GLU A 39 -10.88 0.65 1.36
C GLU A 39 -12.08 1.21 0.58
N MET A 40 -11.84 2.10 -0.38
CA MET A 40 -12.87 2.65 -1.25
C MET A 40 -13.53 1.58 -2.13
N LYS A 41 -12.81 0.50 -2.48
CA LYS A 41 -13.28 -0.58 -3.37
C LYS A 41 -13.91 -0.04 -4.66
N SER A 42 -13.36 1.07 -5.16
CA SER A 42 -13.84 1.73 -6.38
C SER A 42 -13.11 1.16 -7.59
N ALA A 43 -13.86 0.62 -8.55
CA ALA A 43 -13.29 0.19 -9.83
C ALA A 43 -12.68 1.36 -10.62
N GLU A 44 -13.12 2.59 -10.36
CA GLU A 44 -12.54 3.79 -10.99
C GLU A 44 -11.10 4.01 -10.55
N TYR A 45 -10.75 3.77 -9.28
CA TYR A 45 -9.43 4.13 -8.75
C TYR A 45 -8.51 2.92 -8.50
N VAL A 46 -8.98 1.71 -8.75
CA VAL A 46 -8.23 0.47 -8.49
C VAL A 46 -6.90 0.42 -9.24
N TYR A 47 -6.80 1.08 -10.39
CA TYR A 47 -5.58 1.13 -11.20
C TYR A 47 -4.45 1.96 -10.58
N LEU A 48 -4.77 2.86 -9.64
CA LEU A 48 -3.79 3.72 -8.95
C LEU A 48 -3.06 2.99 -7.81
N ILE A 49 -3.64 1.89 -7.30
CA ILE A 49 -3.10 1.12 -6.18
C ILE A 49 -1.65 0.66 -6.42
N PRO A 50 -1.31 -0.03 -7.51
CA PRO A 50 0.04 -0.55 -7.71
C PRO A 50 1.07 0.57 -7.84
N GLU A 51 0.75 1.64 -8.59
CA GLU A 51 1.63 2.80 -8.74
C GLU A 51 1.90 3.48 -7.39
N THR A 52 0.85 3.64 -6.56
CA THR A 52 0.99 4.28 -5.25
C THR A 52 1.94 3.51 -4.32
N PHE A 53 1.81 2.18 -4.23
CA PHE A 53 2.72 1.39 -3.41
C PHE A 53 4.12 1.26 -4.02
N GLN A 54 4.23 1.30 -5.34
CA GLN A 54 5.52 1.37 -6.02
C GLN A 54 6.26 2.67 -5.68
N THR A 55 5.57 3.81 -5.68
CA THR A 55 6.13 5.09 -5.22
C THR A 55 6.61 5.00 -3.77
N CYS A 56 5.87 4.30 -2.89
CA CYS A 56 6.33 4.12 -1.51
C CYS A 56 7.69 3.40 -1.45
N ILE A 57 7.85 2.35 -2.25
CA ILE A 57 9.08 1.55 -2.34
C ILE A 57 10.24 2.37 -2.93
N GLU A 58 9.96 3.22 -3.92
CA GLU A 58 10.96 4.09 -4.56
C GLU A 58 11.45 5.22 -3.66
N LEU A 59 10.55 5.81 -2.87
CA LEU A 59 10.90 6.82 -1.88
C LEU A 59 11.66 6.23 -0.69
N GLY A 60 11.38 4.96 -0.35
CA GLY A 60 11.93 4.31 0.84
C GLY A 60 11.32 4.83 2.14
N GLU A 61 11.91 4.47 3.27
CA GLU A 61 11.43 4.91 4.58
C GLU A 61 11.62 6.43 4.74
N PRO A 62 10.63 7.16 5.31
CA PRO A 62 10.75 8.58 5.58
C PRO A 62 11.93 8.92 6.50
N ASP A 63 12.48 10.13 6.36
CA ASP A 63 13.41 10.67 7.35
C ASP A 63 12.70 10.86 8.70
N SER A 64 13.01 9.98 9.65
CA SER A 64 12.42 9.98 10.99
C SER A 64 12.74 11.22 11.83
N ASN A 65 13.69 12.06 11.40
CA ASN A 65 13.95 13.35 12.04
C ASN A 65 13.02 14.45 11.53
N LYS A 66 12.43 14.25 10.35
CA LYS A 66 11.54 15.22 9.70
C LYS A 66 10.06 14.86 9.91
N TYR A 67 9.74 13.57 9.87
CA TYR A 67 8.37 13.07 9.96
C TYR A 67 8.23 11.97 11.00
N GLU A 68 7.10 11.96 11.70
CA GLU A 68 6.67 10.77 12.44
C GLU A 68 6.27 9.70 11.43
N THR A 69 6.80 8.48 11.56
CA THR A 69 6.56 7.43 10.57
C THR A 69 6.38 6.08 11.22
N VAL A 70 5.78 5.17 10.47
CA VAL A 70 5.65 3.76 10.85
C VAL A 70 6.62 2.95 10.03
N GLU A 71 7.50 2.21 10.70
CA GLU A 71 8.46 1.31 10.05
C GLU A 71 7.78 0.39 9.02
N GLY A 72 8.35 0.35 7.82
CA GLY A 72 7.98 -0.58 6.76
C GLY A 72 7.09 0.03 5.67
N VAL A 73 6.65 1.27 5.83
CA VAL A 73 5.76 1.94 4.87
C VAL A 73 6.44 2.20 3.54
N GLY A 74 7.77 2.37 3.53
CA GLY A 74 8.58 2.50 2.32
C GLY A 74 9.22 1.20 1.86
N SER A 75 8.88 0.07 2.49
CA SER A 75 9.53 -1.22 2.25
C SER A 75 8.53 -2.37 2.37
N PHE A 76 8.63 -3.20 3.40
CA PHE A 76 7.95 -4.48 3.46
C PHE A 76 6.42 -4.38 3.55
N LYS A 77 5.85 -3.32 4.14
CA LYS A 77 4.39 -3.13 4.16
C LYS A 77 3.86 -2.68 2.81
N ALA A 78 4.57 -1.79 2.11
CA ALA A 78 4.20 -1.39 0.76
C ALA A 78 4.27 -2.59 -0.20
N ARG A 79 5.36 -3.37 -0.14
CA ARG A 79 5.50 -4.61 -0.91
C ARG A 79 4.40 -5.63 -0.62
N TYR A 80 4.04 -5.82 0.65
CA TYR A 80 2.93 -6.71 1.00
C TYR A 80 1.61 -6.28 0.36
N ASN A 81 1.29 -4.99 0.40
CA ASN A 81 0.06 -4.47 -0.23
C ASN A 81 0.11 -4.55 -1.77
N LEU A 82 1.29 -4.33 -2.37
CA LEU A 82 1.49 -4.54 -3.81
C LEU A 82 1.29 -6.03 -4.19
N GLY A 83 1.80 -6.95 -3.36
CA GLY A 83 1.55 -8.38 -3.50
C GLY A 83 0.07 -8.75 -3.40
N LEU A 84 -0.67 -8.16 -2.45
CA LEU A 84 -2.13 -8.33 -2.34
C LEU A 84 -2.85 -7.86 -3.58
N TYR A 85 -2.47 -6.70 -4.13
CA TYR A 85 -3.05 -6.19 -5.37
C TYR A 85 -2.82 -7.17 -6.53
N TYR A 86 -1.59 -7.66 -6.72
CA TYR A 86 -1.30 -8.61 -7.77
C TYR A 86 -2.02 -9.95 -7.58
N GLU A 87 -2.14 -10.43 -6.35
CA GLU A 87 -2.87 -11.66 -6.06
C GLU A 87 -4.37 -11.52 -6.42
N LEU A 88 -5.01 -10.45 -5.96
CA LEU A 88 -6.43 -10.18 -6.20
C LEU A 88 -6.74 -9.88 -7.68
N THR A 89 -5.75 -9.46 -8.46
CA THR A 89 -5.86 -9.25 -9.91
C THR A 89 -5.33 -10.42 -10.73
N HIS A 90 -5.17 -11.60 -10.12
CA HIS A 90 -4.73 -12.85 -10.75
C HIS A 90 -3.33 -12.81 -11.39
N GLN A 91 -2.49 -11.86 -11.01
CA GLN A 91 -1.08 -11.77 -11.42
C GLN A 91 -0.18 -12.50 -10.41
N ILE A 92 -0.41 -13.80 -10.24
CA ILE A 92 0.16 -14.59 -9.13
C ILE A 92 1.70 -14.57 -9.11
N ASP A 93 2.36 -14.62 -10.26
CA ASP A 93 3.83 -14.59 -10.33
C ASP A 93 4.39 -13.30 -9.71
N LYS A 94 3.77 -12.15 -9.98
CA LYS A 94 4.16 -10.87 -9.39
C LYS A 94 3.85 -10.82 -7.89
N ALA A 95 2.70 -11.36 -7.48
CA ALA A 95 2.33 -11.43 -6.08
C ALA A 95 3.37 -12.22 -5.27
N VAL A 96 3.81 -13.37 -5.78
CA VAL A 96 4.84 -14.20 -5.14
C VAL A 96 6.17 -13.44 -4.98
N VAL A 97 6.59 -12.68 -5.99
CA VAL A 97 7.80 -11.86 -5.91
C VAL A 97 7.68 -10.82 -4.79
N GLU A 98 6.61 -10.05 -4.75
CA GLU A 98 6.44 -9.00 -3.73
C GLU A 98 6.28 -9.57 -2.32
N TYR A 99 5.56 -10.69 -2.16
CA TYR A 99 5.47 -11.37 -0.87
C TYR A 99 6.81 -11.93 -0.40
N ARG A 100 7.66 -12.43 -1.29
CA ARG A 100 9.02 -12.88 -0.90
C ARG A 100 9.87 -11.72 -0.41
N LEU A 101 9.85 -10.60 -1.14
CA LEU A 101 10.61 -9.40 -0.76
C LEU A 101 10.09 -8.77 0.54
N SER A 102 8.78 -8.83 0.80
CA SER A 102 8.21 -8.42 2.08
C SER A 102 8.59 -9.39 3.22
N ALA A 103 8.52 -10.70 2.97
CA ALA A 103 8.83 -11.73 3.95
C ALA A 103 10.32 -11.77 4.33
N SER A 104 11.24 -11.37 3.44
CA SER A 104 12.68 -11.30 3.76
C SER A 104 13.00 -10.28 4.84
N GLU A 105 12.12 -9.30 5.07
CA GLU A 105 12.18 -8.33 6.18
C GLU A 105 11.43 -8.84 7.43
N ASN A 106 11.21 -10.16 7.54
CA ASN A 106 10.51 -10.82 8.64
C ASN A 106 9.03 -10.42 8.82
N PHE A 107 8.39 -9.89 7.76
CA PHE A 107 6.99 -9.53 7.82
C PHE A 107 6.07 -10.76 7.79
N LYS A 108 5.66 -11.21 8.99
CA LYS A 108 4.90 -12.47 9.20
C LYS A 108 3.65 -12.63 8.33
N LEU A 109 2.95 -11.53 8.03
CA LEU A 109 1.77 -11.57 7.16
C LEU A 109 2.11 -11.98 5.73
N ALA A 110 3.25 -11.52 5.20
CA ALA A 110 3.73 -11.90 3.88
C ALA A 110 4.15 -13.38 3.86
N THR A 111 4.87 -13.85 4.88
CA THR A 111 5.24 -15.27 5.01
C THR A 111 4.00 -16.16 5.00
N ALA A 112 3.02 -15.87 5.86
CA ALA A 112 1.79 -16.64 5.96
C ALA A 112 0.96 -16.60 4.66
N ARG A 113 1.02 -15.50 3.91
CA ARG A 113 0.31 -15.38 2.63
C ARG A 113 1.01 -16.16 1.52
N LEU A 114 2.33 -16.10 1.46
CA LEU A 114 3.16 -16.84 0.52
C LEU A 114 2.99 -18.36 0.69
N GLU A 115 2.99 -18.86 1.93
CA GLU A 115 2.74 -20.27 2.24
C GLU A 115 1.39 -20.74 1.68
N LYS A 116 0.33 -19.93 1.83
CA LYS A 116 -1.00 -20.26 1.30
C LYS A 116 -1.02 -20.34 -0.23
N ILE A 117 -0.24 -19.52 -0.93
CA ILE A 117 -0.19 -19.52 -2.40
C ILE A 117 0.57 -20.72 -2.93
N ILE A 118 1.68 -21.10 -2.28
CA ILE A 118 2.51 -22.23 -2.72
C ILE A 118 1.82 -23.57 -2.45
N LEU A 119 0.97 -23.64 -1.42
CA LEU A 119 0.24 -24.85 -1.03
C LEU A 119 -1.14 -24.99 -1.69
N ALA A 120 -1.60 -24.00 -2.45
CA ALA A 120 -2.88 -24.01 -3.17
C ALA A 120 -2.77 -24.70 -4.53
#